data_AF-A0A832NTD8-F1
#
_entry.id   AF-A0A832NTD8-F1
#
_cell.length_a   1.000
_cell.length_b   1.000
_cell.length_c   1.000
_cell.angle_alpha   90.00
_cell.angle_beta   90.00
_cell.angle_gamma   90.00
#
_symmetry.space_group_name_H-M   'P 1'
#
loop_
_entity.id
_entity.type
_entity.pdbx_description
1 polymer ?
#
loop_
_entity_poly.entity_id
_entity_poly.type
_entity_poly.pdbx_seq_one_letter_code
_entity_poly.pdbx_strand_id
1 'polypeptide(L)'
;EQVDEDDSGKIALMTIHASKGLEFDTVFLAGVEDHYIPHARAIEEDPTNIDEERRLFYVAITRARRVLVISSCEKRKRGNDVVTSLPSRFLEEMPKELFDEEDPSRPLEAGEISEKLRLFRERLAARTASS
;
A
#
# COMPACT_ATOMS: atom_id res chain seq x y z
N GLU A 1 5.47 -26.72 18.67
CA GLU A 1 6.43 -25.64 18.42
C GLU A 1 6.23 -24.56 19.45
N GLN A 2 7.32 -24.07 20.04
CA GLN A 2 7.32 -22.95 20.98
C GLN A 2 6.88 -21.69 20.24
N VAL A 3 5.83 -21.03 20.74
CA VAL A 3 5.46 -19.67 20.31
C VAL A 3 6.27 -18.75 21.22
N ASP A 4 7.48 -18.42 20.76
CA ASP A 4 8.43 -17.58 21.51
C ASP A 4 8.02 -16.10 21.53
N GLU A 5 8.24 -15.49 22.69
CA GLU A 5 8.42 -14.06 23.01
C GLU A 5 7.69 -13.01 22.15
N ASP A 6 6.61 -12.49 22.74
CA ASP A 6 6.02 -11.16 22.58
C ASP A 6 6.10 -10.55 21.17
N ASP A 7 5.14 -10.94 20.33
CA ASP A 7 4.94 -10.33 19.00
C ASP A 7 4.31 -8.93 19.08
N SER A 8 4.16 -8.36 20.29
CA SER A 8 3.65 -7.01 20.45
C SER A 8 4.63 -5.99 19.87
N GLY A 9 4.16 -5.25 18.86
CA GLY A 9 4.88 -4.12 18.27
C GLY A 9 5.73 -4.42 17.03
N LYS A 10 5.70 -5.63 16.46
CA LYS A 10 6.37 -5.91 15.18
C LYS A 10 5.50 -5.49 13.97
N ILE A 11 6.15 -5.14 12.87
CA ILE A 11 5.49 -4.84 11.59
C ILE A 11 5.58 -6.09 10.69
N ALA A 12 4.44 -6.57 10.23
CA ALA A 12 4.39 -7.66 9.27
C ALA A 12 4.61 -7.14 7.84
N LEU A 13 5.75 -7.47 7.24
CA LEU A 13 6.05 -7.18 5.84
C LEU A 13 5.87 -8.45 4.98
N MET A 14 5.01 -8.39 3.98
CA MET A 14 4.68 -9.53 3.14
C MET A 14 4.21 -9.11 1.74
N THR A 15 4.13 -10.08 0.83
CA THR A 15 3.51 -9.88 -0.50
C THR A 15 1.98 -9.92 -0.38
N ILE A 16 1.28 -9.37 -1.38
CA ILE A 16 -0.20 -9.42 -1.42
C ILE A 16 -0.69 -10.88 -1.38
N HIS A 17 -0.03 -11.78 -2.11
CA HIS A 17 -0.36 -13.21 -2.10
C HIS A 17 -0.27 -13.85 -0.70
N ALA A 18 0.79 -13.53 0.04
CA ALA A 18 0.99 -14.04 1.39
C ALA A 18 -0.01 -13.46 2.42
N SER A 19 -0.62 -12.32 2.12
CA SER A 19 -1.62 -11.69 2.98
C SER A 19 -3.01 -12.35 2.94
N LYS A 20 -3.23 -13.29 2.00
CA LYS A 20 -4.54 -13.92 1.80
C LYS A 20 -5.02 -14.63 3.07
N GLY A 21 -6.21 -14.25 3.55
CA GLY A 21 -6.79 -14.79 4.77
C GLY A 21 -6.32 -14.11 6.07
N LEU A 22 -5.36 -13.20 5.99
CA LEU A 22 -4.94 -12.35 7.10
C LEU A 22 -5.69 -11.02 7.05
N GLU A 23 -5.79 -10.34 8.19
CA GLU A 23 -6.37 -9.00 8.28
C GLU A 23 -5.62 -8.20 9.35
N PHE A 24 -5.48 -6.90 9.12
CA PHE A 24 -4.75 -5.99 9.99
C PHE A 24 -5.56 -4.72 10.20
N ASP A 25 -5.42 -4.08 11.37
CA ASP A 25 -6.09 -2.81 11.63
C ASP A 25 -5.62 -1.70 10.68
N THR A 26 -4.32 -1.72 10.36
CA THR A 26 -3.71 -0.77 9.42
C THR A 26 -2.89 -1.53 8.40
N VAL A 27 -3.11 -1.25 7.12
CA VAL A 27 -2.34 -1.81 6.00
C VAL A 27 -1.71 -0.68 5.21
N PHE A 28 -0.42 -0.85 4.91
CA PHE A 28 0.30 -0.05 3.94
C PHE A 28 0.47 -0.86 2.66
N LEU A 29 -0.21 -0.44 1.60
CA LEU A 29 -0.05 -1.01 0.27
C LEU A 29 0.90 -0.11 -0.53
N ALA A 30 2.17 -0.51 -0.55
CA ALA A 30 3.23 0.26 -1.20
C ALA A 30 3.46 -0.16 -2.65
N GLY A 31 3.81 0.81 -3.50
CA GLY A 31 4.17 0.55 -4.90
C GLY A 31 2.96 0.22 -5.78
N VAL A 32 1.83 0.88 -5.54
CA VAL A 32 0.62 0.78 -6.37
C VAL A 32 0.82 1.60 -7.64
N GLU A 33 1.63 1.04 -8.52
CA GLU A 33 2.15 1.66 -9.74
C GLU A 33 1.87 0.78 -10.95
N ASP A 34 1.67 1.39 -12.11
CA ASP A 34 1.56 0.66 -13.37
C ASP A 34 2.83 -0.19 -13.60
N HIS A 35 2.66 -1.38 -14.20
CA HIS A 35 3.67 -2.44 -14.34
C HIS A 35 4.04 -3.21 -13.06
N TYR A 36 3.69 -2.72 -11.87
CA TYR A 36 3.87 -3.42 -10.59
C TYR A 36 2.55 -3.99 -10.08
N ILE A 37 1.50 -3.17 -10.11
CA ILE A 37 0.11 -3.52 -9.81
C ILE A 37 -0.73 -2.79 -10.87
N PRO A 38 -1.23 -3.45 -11.91
CA PRO A 38 -1.05 -4.87 -12.25
C PRO A 38 0.40 -5.21 -12.63
N HIS A 39 0.85 -6.42 -12.30
CA HIS A 39 2.19 -6.89 -12.60
C HIS A 39 2.41 -7.09 -14.11
N ALA A 40 3.39 -6.39 -14.69
CA ALA A 40 3.59 -6.32 -16.14
C ALA A 40 3.68 -7.69 -16.81
N ARG A 41 4.41 -8.65 -16.21
CA ARG A 41 4.55 -9.98 -16.80
C ARG A 41 3.22 -10.72 -16.93
N ALA A 42 2.32 -10.56 -15.96
CA ALA A 42 1.02 -11.22 -16.01
C ALA A 42 0.19 -10.70 -17.19
N ILE A 43 0.27 -9.39 -17.45
CA ILE A 43 -0.42 -8.72 -18.56
C ILE A 43 0.24 -9.02 -19.92
N GLU A 44 1.58 -9.11 -19.96
CA GLU A 44 2.33 -9.46 -21.16
C GLU A 44 2.09 -10.91 -21.60
N GLU A 45 1.96 -11.84 -20.64
CA GLU A 45 1.65 -13.25 -20.91
C GLU A 45 0.23 -13.44 -21.46
N ASP A 46 -0.75 -12.80 -20.82
CA ASP A 46 -2.14 -12.79 -21.29
C ASP A 46 -2.85 -11.52 -20.82
N PRO A 47 -3.29 -10.62 -21.73
CA PRO A 47 -4.03 -9.42 -21.35
C PRO A 47 -5.30 -9.68 -20.54
N THR A 48 -5.89 -10.88 -20.62
CA THR A 48 -7.07 -11.26 -19.83
C THR A 48 -6.76 -11.47 -18.34
N ASN A 49 -5.48 -11.63 -17.96
CA ASN A 49 -5.05 -11.72 -16.57
C ASN A 49 -5.27 -10.42 -15.78
N ILE A 50 -5.63 -9.32 -16.44
CA ILE A 50 -5.95 -8.05 -15.77
C ILE A 50 -7.04 -8.23 -14.71
N ASP A 51 -8.01 -9.13 -14.94
CA ASP A 51 -9.07 -9.40 -13.99
C ASP A 51 -8.56 -10.12 -12.74
N GLU A 52 -7.54 -10.97 -12.88
CA GLU A 52 -6.92 -11.65 -11.75
C GLU A 52 -6.03 -10.70 -10.94
N GLU A 53 -5.27 -9.84 -11.61
CA GLU A 53 -4.52 -8.77 -10.94
C GLU A 53 -5.46 -7.80 -10.19
N ARG A 54 -6.64 -7.51 -10.75
CA ARG A 54 -7.66 -6.71 -10.09
C ARG A 54 -8.21 -7.42 -8.84
N ARG A 55 -8.45 -8.73 -8.91
CA ARG A 55 -8.81 -9.53 -7.71
C ARG A 55 -7.71 -9.48 -6.66
N LEU A 56 -6.45 -9.55 -7.07
CA LEU A 56 -5.31 -9.47 -6.16
C LEU A 56 -5.25 -8.09 -5.47
N PHE A 57 -5.46 -7.01 -6.23
CA PHE A 57 -5.56 -5.66 -5.68
C PHE A 57 -6.73 -5.52 -4.69
N TYR A 58 -7.90 -6.06 -5.02
CA TYR A 58 -9.05 -6.11 -4.11
C TYR A 58 -8.74 -6.90 -2.83
N VAL A 59 -8.02 -8.03 -2.93
CA VAL A 59 -7.55 -8.77 -1.75
C VAL A 59 -6.68 -7.86 -0.88
N ALA A 60 -5.71 -7.13 -1.46
CA ALA A 60 -4.85 -6.21 -0.73
C ALA A 60 -5.64 -5.13 0.04
N ILE A 61 -6.60 -4.48 -0.63
CA ILE A 61 -7.47 -3.45 -0.03
C ILE A 61 -8.24 -4.02 1.15
N THR A 62 -8.85 -5.20 0.98
CA THR A 62 -9.69 -5.82 2.01
C THR A 62 -8.91 -6.43 3.17
N ARG A 63 -7.57 -6.41 3.15
CA ARG A 63 -6.77 -6.80 4.33
C ARG A 63 -6.85 -5.74 5.43
N ALA A 64 -7.19 -4.50 5.08
CA ALA A 64 -7.33 -3.40 6.03
C ALA A 64 -8.70 -3.42 6.71
N ARG A 65 -8.72 -3.51 8.05
CA ARG A 65 -9.98 -3.40 8.82
C ARG A 65 -10.40 -1.96 9.08
N ARG A 66 -9.42 -1.04 9.23
CA ARG A 66 -9.69 0.34 9.66
C ARG A 66 -9.00 1.38 8.81
N VAL A 67 -7.71 1.20 8.53
CA VAL A 67 -6.91 2.17 7.77
C VAL A 67 -6.17 1.48 6.65
N LEU A 68 -6.34 2.00 5.45
CA LEU A 68 -5.57 1.63 4.27
C LEU A 68 -4.78 2.86 3.81
N VAL A 69 -3.47 2.73 3.71
CA VAL A 69 -2.60 3.74 3.11
C VAL A 69 -2.03 3.16 1.83
N ILE A 70 -2.25 3.84 0.71
CA ILE A 70 -1.72 3.47 -0.59
C ILE A 70 -0.61 4.45 -0.97
N SER A 71 0.48 3.95 -1.54
CA SER A 71 1.54 4.80 -2.07
C SER A 71 2.05 4.36 -3.44
N SER A 72 2.45 5.35 -4.22
CA SER A 72 3.14 5.21 -5.52
C SER A 72 4.34 6.16 -5.56
N CYS A 73 5.32 5.88 -6.40
CA CYS A 73 6.48 6.74 -6.61
C CYS A 73 6.47 7.32 -8.04
N GLU A 74 6.89 8.59 -8.21
CA GLU A 74 7.06 9.21 -9.54
C GLU A 74 8.28 8.62 -10.27
N LYS A 75 9.31 8.22 -9.51
CA LYS A 75 10.56 7.64 -10.03
C LYS A 75 10.93 6.41 -9.24
N ARG A 76 11.30 5.34 -9.96
CA ARG A 76 11.68 4.06 -9.37
C ARG A 76 13.00 3.56 -9.95
N LYS A 77 13.84 2.99 -9.09
CA LYS A 77 15.08 2.35 -9.51
C LYS A 77 14.78 0.94 -10.04
N ARG A 78 15.21 0.64 -11.27
CA ARG A 78 15.12 -0.68 -11.91
C ARG A 78 16.50 -1.10 -12.39
N GLY A 79 17.13 -2.01 -11.65
CA GLY A 79 18.55 -2.34 -11.88
C GLY A 79 19.43 -1.11 -11.64
N ASN A 80 20.14 -0.66 -12.68
CA ASN A 80 20.98 0.53 -12.62
C ASN A 80 20.26 1.81 -13.06
N ASP A 81 19.09 1.70 -13.67
CA ASP A 81 18.36 2.83 -14.24
C ASP A 81 17.32 3.38 -13.26
N VAL A 82 17.04 4.68 -13.37
CA VAL A 82 15.89 5.31 -12.70
C VAL A 82 14.86 5.59 -13.78
N VAL A 83 13.71 4.95 -13.67
CA VAL A 83 12.60 5.07 -14.62
C VAL A 83 11.48 5.89 -14.00
N THR A 84 10.76 6.62 -14.84
CA THR A 84 9.50 7.26 -14.44
C THR A 84 8.47 6.17 -14.21
N SER A 85 7.66 6.33 -13.17
CA SER A 85 6.58 5.42 -12.82
C SER A 85 5.28 6.20 -12.68
N LEU A 86 4.19 5.56 -13.08
CA LEU A 86 2.85 6.13 -13.01
C LEU A 86 2.06 5.40 -11.93
N PRO A 87 1.12 6.08 -11.24
CA PRO A 87 0.16 5.41 -10.37
C PRO A 87 -0.56 4.29 -11.12
N SER A 88 -0.94 3.23 -10.39
CA SER A 88 -1.69 2.11 -10.97
C SER A 88 -3.01 2.58 -11.59
N ARG A 89 -3.33 2.04 -12.77
CA ARG A 89 -4.66 2.17 -13.37
C ARG A 89 -5.82 1.74 -12.45
N PHE A 90 -5.59 0.84 -11.50
CA PHE A 90 -6.65 0.41 -10.57
C PHE A 90 -7.07 1.50 -9.59
N LEU A 91 -6.25 2.55 -9.40
CA LEU A 91 -6.65 3.71 -8.61
C LEU A 91 -7.71 4.55 -9.34
N GLU A 92 -7.69 4.58 -10.68
CA GLU A 92 -8.72 5.28 -11.47
C GLU A 92 -10.08 4.58 -11.40
N GLU A 93 -10.09 3.28 -11.08
CA GLU A 93 -11.33 2.50 -10.88
C GLU A 93 -11.98 2.77 -9.51
N MET A 94 -11.26 3.42 -8.58
CA MET A 94 -11.76 3.72 -7.24
C MET A 94 -12.47 5.09 -7.19
N PRO A 95 -13.59 5.22 -6.46
CA PRO A 95 -14.26 6.52 -6.28
C PRO A 95 -13.31 7.53 -5.65
N LYS A 96 -13.15 8.69 -6.29
CA LYS A 96 -12.18 9.72 -5.87
C LYS A 96 -12.52 10.30 -4.49
N GLU A 97 -13.80 10.28 -4.12
CA GLU A 97 -14.29 10.77 -2.84
C GLU A 97 -13.79 9.95 -1.65
N LEU A 98 -13.24 8.76 -1.89
CA LEU A 98 -12.65 7.91 -0.85
C LEU A 98 -11.19 8.29 -0.53
N PHE A 99 -10.58 9.18 -1.33
CA PHE A 99 -9.20 9.59 -1.14
C PHE A 99 -9.14 11.04 -0.65
N ASP A 100 -8.36 11.24 0.41
CA ASP A 100 -7.76 12.54 0.67
C ASP A 100 -6.58 12.70 -0.32
N GLU A 101 -6.87 13.12 -1.56
CA GLU A 101 -5.83 13.39 -2.57
C GLU A 101 -4.97 14.57 -2.09
N GLU A 102 -3.74 14.28 -1.68
CA GLU A 102 -2.69 15.28 -1.47
C GLU A 102 -2.09 15.63 -2.83
N ASP A 103 -1.85 16.93 -3.09
CA ASP A 103 -1.22 17.39 -4.32
C ASP A 103 0.14 16.69 -4.51
N PRO A 104 0.26 15.76 -5.49
CA PRO A 104 1.47 14.97 -5.67
C PRO A 104 2.64 15.83 -6.20
N SER A 105 2.35 17.02 -6.74
CA SER A 105 3.36 17.97 -7.22
C SER A 105 3.90 18.88 -6.12
N ARG A 106 3.28 18.86 -4.93
CA ARG A 106 3.74 19.60 -3.76
C ARG A 106 4.66 18.72 -2.91
N PRO A 107 5.99 18.88 -2.97
CA PRO A 107 6.86 18.22 -2.01
C PRO A 107 6.48 18.68 -0.60
N LEU A 108 6.23 17.71 0.28
CA LEU A 108 6.04 18.01 1.70
C LEU A 108 7.38 18.44 2.29
N GLU A 109 7.38 19.55 3.02
CA GLU A 109 8.56 19.98 3.75
C GLU A 109 8.90 18.96 4.84
N ALA A 110 10.17 18.84 5.23
CA ALA A 110 10.61 17.85 6.23
C ALA A 110 9.84 17.97 7.56
N GLY A 111 9.45 19.19 7.94
CA GLY A 111 8.60 19.45 9.10
C GLY A 111 7.18 18.91 8.94
N GLU A 112 6.58 19.06 7.75
CA GLU A 112 5.25 18.51 7.44
C GLU A 112 5.27 16.98 7.42
N ILE A 113 6.30 16.36 6.86
CA ILE A 113 6.48 14.91 6.89
C ILE A 113 6.56 14.42 8.33
N SER A 114 7.41 15.04 9.15
CA SER A 114 7.59 14.67 10.54
C SER A 114 6.29 14.81 11.34
N GLU A 115 5.53 15.88 11.08
CA GLU A 115 4.26 16.14 11.74
C GLU A 115 3.16 15.18 11.29
N LYS A 116 3.03 14.92 9.98
CA LYS A 116 2.09 13.92 9.47
C LYS A 116 2.41 12.53 10.02
N LEU A 117 3.69 12.16 10.09
CA LEU A 117 4.13 10.91 10.71
C LEU A 117 3.83 10.87 12.22
N ARG A 118 3.99 11.99 12.94
CA ARG A 118 3.62 12.10 14.36
C ARG A 118 2.12 11.91 14.55
N LEU A 119 1.29 12.67 13.83
CA LEU A 119 -0.17 12.57 13.86
C LEU A 119 -0.64 11.17 13.47
N PHE A 120 0.02 10.55 12.50
CA PHE A 120 -0.25 9.18 12.10
C PHE A 120 0.08 8.20 13.22
N ARG A 121 1.27 8.30 13.83
CA ARG A 121 1.66 7.49 15.00
C ARG A 121 0.72 7.69 16.18
N GLU A 122 0.25 8.90 16.42
CA GLU A 122 -0.72 9.20 17.48
C GLU A 122 -2.09 8.60 17.20
N ARG A 123 -2.57 8.69 15.94
CA ARG A 123 -3.80 8.01 15.52
C ARG A 123 -3.68 6.50 15.70
N LEU A 124 -2.52 5.92 15.40
CA LEU A 124 -2.29 4.49 15.63
C LEU A 124 -2.25 4.16 17.14
N ALA A 125 -1.49 4.93 17.93
CA ALA A 125 -1.28 4.67 19.36
C ALA A 125 -2.52 4.90 20.23
N ALA A 126 -3.32 5.94 19.94
CA ALA A 126 -4.56 6.22 20.65
C ALA A 126 -5.62 5.12 20.45
N ARG A 127 -5.43 4.25 19.44
CA ARG A 127 -6.39 3.22 19.05
C ARG A 127 -6.00 1.83 19.55
N THR A 128 -4.71 1.58 19.83
CA THR A 128 -4.25 0.41 20.58
C THR A 128 -4.55 0.49 22.07
N ALA A 129 -4.71 1.70 22.64
CA ALA A 129 -5.05 1.89 24.05
C ALA A 129 -6.55 1.74 24.39
N SER A 130 -7.41 1.58 23.37
CA SER A 130 -8.87 1.47 23.52
C SER A 130 -9.41 0.05 23.24
N SER A 131 -8.53 -0.93 23.04
CA SER A 131 -8.84 -2.37 22.95
C SER A 131 -8.27 -3.09 24.16
#